data_AF-A0A940R4Z4-F1
#
_entry.id   AF-A0A940R4Z4-F1
#
_cell.length_a   1.000
_cell.length_b   1.000
_cell.length_c   1.000
_cell.angle_alpha   90.00
_cell.angle_beta   90.00
_cell.angle_gamma   90.00
#
_symmetry.space_group_name_H-M   'P 1'
#
loop_
_entity.id
_entity.type
_entity.pdbx_description
1 polymer ?
#
loop_
_entity_poly.entity_id
_entity_poly.type
_entity_poly.pdbx_seq_one_letter_code
_entity_poly.pdbx_strand_id
1 'polypeptide(L)'
;MEQACTLSALTSLDQTDPDAVQALLQTCIESLFDPMLWEWALAITVACAVIGALIGKAKGRWLAGLLWGAALGPIGWLIVALSKSGFVECPDCGQPNAPSAKVCRHCGVDVRRASQRSERSRLKRDDWASRKRD
;
A
#
# COMPACT_ATOMS: atom_id res chain seq x y z
N MET A 1 -44.88 14.41 10.38
CA MET A 1 -44.30 14.50 9.03
C MET A 1 -42.81 14.23 9.18
N GLU A 2 -42.38 13.01 8.87
CA GLU A 2 -40.96 12.65 8.88
C GLU A 2 -40.31 13.33 7.68
N GLN A 3 -39.49 14.36 7.92
CA GLN A 3 -38.76 15.03 6.85
C GLN A 3 -37.57 14.15 6.48
N ALA A 4 -37.70 13.38 5.40
CA ALA A 4 -36.59 12.58 4.89
C ALA A 4 -35.42 13.51 4.50
N CYS A 5 -34.19 13.14 4.91
CA CYS A 5 -32.97 13.82 4.55
C CYS A 5 -32.74 13.74 3.02
N THR A 6 -33.35 14.68 2.30
CA THR A 6 -33.43 14.69 0.84
C THR A 6 -32.96 16.03 0.30
N LEU A 7 -32.38 16.01 -0.90
CA LEU A 7 -31.89 17.21 -1.58
C LEU A 7 -33.00 18.27 -1.77
N SER A 8 -34.24 17.82 -1.99
CA SER A 8 -35.44 18.66 -2.09
C SER A 8 -35.78 19.43 -0.82
N ALA A 9 -35.58 18.81 0.35
CA ALA A 9 -35.79 19.48 1.64
C ALA A 9 -34.73 20.56 1.89
N LEU A 10 -33.49 20.33 1.45
CA LEU A 10 -32.42 21.34 1.48
C LEU A 10 -32.70 22.53 0.56
N THR A 11 -33.27 22.32 -0.62
CA THR A 11 -33.56 23.42 -1.57
C THR A 11 -34.74 24.31 -1.16
N SER A 12 -35.60 23.83 -0.27
CA SER A 12 -36.77 24.56 0.24
C SER A 12 -36.56 25.14 1.63
N LEU A 13 -35.36 24.97 2.20
CA LEU A 13 -35.04 25.40 3.55
C LEU A 13 -34.84 26.92 3.61
N ASP A 14 -35.57 27.59 4.50
CA ASP A 14 -35.32 28.98 4.85
C ASP A 14 -34.08 29.05 5.75
N GLN A 15 -33.03 29.73 5.28
CA GLN A 15 -31.78 29.87 6.00
C GLN A 15 -31.83 30.93 7.12
N THR A 16 -32.93 31.70 7.21
CA THR A 16 -33.11 32.70 8.27
C THR A 16 -33.70 32.13 9.56
N ASP A 17 -34.19 30.89 9.53
CA ASP A 17 -34.73 30.17 10.70
C ASP A 17 -33.70 29.16 11.25
N PRO A 18 -33.02 29.45 12.38
CA PRO A 18 -31.99 28.57 12.94
C PRO A 18 -32.55 27.26 13.52
N ASP A 19 -33.82 27.23 13.94
CA ASP A 19 -34.43 26.06 14.57
C ASP A 19 -34.81 25.00 13.52
N ALA A 20 -35.32 25.46 12.37
CA ALA A 20 -35.60 24.61 11.21
C ALA A 20 -34.33 23.94 10.67
N VAL A 21 -33.21 24.67 10.62
CA VAL A 21 -31.91 24.13 10.20
C VAL A 21 -31.41 23.05 11.16
N GLN A 22 -31.52 23.27 12.47
CA GLN A 22 -31.08 22.28 13.47
C GLN A 22 -31.90 20.98 13.42
N ALA A 23 -33.21 21.07 13.27
CA ALA A 23 -34.09 19.89 13.17
C ALA A 23 -33.76 19.04 11.93
N LEU A 24 -33.51 19.69 10.79
CA LEU A 24 -33.08 19.01 9.56
C LEU A 24 -31.70 18.35 9.75
N LEU A 25 -30.76 19.06 10.38
CA LEU A 25 -29.41 18.56 10.63
C LEU A 25 -29.42 17.29 11.48
N GLN A 26 -30.21 17.24 12.56
CA GLN A 26 -30.32 16.07 13.44
C GLN A 26 -30.83 14.85 12.68
N THR A 27 -31.89 15.03 11.88
CA THR A 27 -32.48 13.94 11.08
C THR A 27 -31.48 13.41 10.03
N CYS A 28 -30.70 14.31 9.43
CA CYS A 28 -29.66 13.93 8.48
C CYS A 28 -28.47 13.23 9.14
N ILE A 29 -28.05 13.68 10.32
CA ILE A 29 -26.96 13.06 11.09
C ILE A 29 -27.32 11.62 11.46
N GLU A 30 -28.55 11.38 11.94
CA GLU A 30 -29.01 10.02 12.28
C GLU A 30 -28.97 9.09 11.05
N SER A 31 -29.37 9.58 9.88
CA SER A 31 -29.34 8.80 8.64
C SER A 31 -27.92 8.59 8.09
N LEU A 32 -27.00 9.54 8.32
CA LEU A 32 -25.60 9.45 7.89
C LEU A 32 -24.78 8.50 8.77
N PHE A 33 -25.08 8.47 10.07
CA PHE A 33 -24.46 7.57 11.05
C PHE A 33 -25.29 6.31 11.29
N ASP A 34 -26.12 5.92 10.30
CA ASP A 34 -26.85 4.66 10.37
C ASP A 34 -25.87 3.50 10.65
N PRO A 35 -26.01 2.79 11.79
CA PRO A 35 -25.04 1.82 12.25
C PRO A 35 -24.80 0.70 11.25
N MET A 36 -25.86 0.28 10.54
CA MET A 36 -25.78 -0.81 9.58
C MET A 36 -24.92 -0.41 8.37
N LEU A 37 -25.07 0.82 7.90
CA LEU A 37 -24.30 1.37 6.78
C LEU A 37 -22.80 1.50 7.14
N TRP A 38 -22.50 1.94 8.36
CA TRP A 38 -21.12 2.04 8.86
C TRP A 38 -20.46 0.68 9.08
N GLU A 39 -21.20 -0.32 9.54
CA GLU A 39 -20.69 -1.69 9.66
C GLU A 39 -20.23 -2.24 8.30
N TRP A 40 -21.05 -2.08 7.25
CA TRP A 40 -20.68 -2.49 5.90
C TRP A 40 -19.51 -1.69 5.34
N ALA A 41 -19.49 -0.37 5.55
CA ALA A 41 -18.40 0.49 5.11
C ALA A 41 -17.06 0.11 5.78
N LEU A 42 -17.08 -0.18 7.07
CA LEU A 42 -15.91 -0.66 7.81
C LEU A 42 -15.51 -2.06 7.37
N ALA A 43 -16.45 -2.98 7.19
CA ALA A 43 -16.17 -4.33 6.71
C ALA A 43 -15.50 -4.32 5.32
N ILE A 44 -15.98 -3.48 4.40
CA ILE A 44 -15.39 -3.30 3.07
C ILE A 44 -13.99 -2.69 3.19
N THR A 45 -13.82 -1.65 4.02
CA THR A 45 -12.51 -1.03 4.27
C THR A 45 -11.50 -2.04 4.82
N VAL A 46 -11.91 -2.84 5.81
CA VAL A 46 -11.07 -3.89 6.39
C VAL A 46 -10.74 -4.96 5.35
N ALA A 47 -11.71 -5.40 4.56
CA ALA A 47 -11.47 -6.36 3.47
C ALA A 47 -10.45 -5.82 2.46
N CYS A 48 -10.59 -4.57 2.01
CA CYS A 48 -9.63 -3.92 1.13
C CYS A 48 -8.24 -3.78 1.77
N ALA A 49 -8.16 -3.43 3.06
CA ALA A 49 -6.90 -3.34 3.79
C ALA A 49 -6.20 -4.70 3.91
N VAL A 50 -6.95 -5.78 4.19
CA VAL A 50 -6.44 -7.15 4.24
C VAL A 50 -5.92 -7.58 2.86
N ILE A 51 -6.69 -7.34 1.79
CA ILE A 51 -6.26 -7.63 0.41
C ILE A 51 -4.97 -6.86 0.07
N GLY A 52 -4.92 -5.56 0.36
CA GLY A 52 -3.74 -4.73 0.14
C GLY A 52 -2.52 -5.21 0.95
N ALA A 53 -2.72 -5.64 2.19
CA ALA A 53 -1.66 -6.20 3.03
C ALA A 53 -1.14 -7.54 2.51
N LEU A 54 -2.02 -8.43 2.02
CA LEU A 54 -1.63 -9.71 1.42
C LEU A 54 -0.80 -9.50 0.15
N ILE A 55 -1.20 -8.57 -0.72
CA ILE A 55 -0.46 -8.21 -1.93
C ILE A 55 0.89 -7.56 -1.56
N GLY A 56 0.90 -6.64 -0.59
CA GLY A 56 2.12 -5.99 -0.10
C GLY A 56 3.11 -6.96 0.54
N LYS A 57 2.62 -8.03 1.20
CA LYS A 57 3.44 -9.08 1.80
C LYS A 57 4.23 -9.86 0.74
N ALA A 58 3.61 -10.17 -0.40
CA ALA A 58 4.29 -10.84 -1.51
C ALA A 58 5.46 -10.01 -2.10
N LYS A 59 5.38 -8.67 -2.01
CA LYS A 59 6.41 -7.74 -2.52
C LYS A 59 7.43 -7.25 -1.48
N GLY A 60 7.38 -7.76 -0.25
CA GLY A 60 8.27 -7.38 0.85
C GLY A 60 7.99 -6.00 1.47
N ARG A 61 6.82 -5.41 1.23
CA ARG A 61 6.41 -4.07 1.72
C ARG A 61 5.00 -4.11 2.36
N TRP A 62 4.81 -5.02 3.31
CA TRP A 62 3.50 -5.25 3.96
C TRP A 62 2.91 -3.99 4.62
N LEU A 63 3.74 -3.16 5.25
CA LEU A 63 3.29 -1.93 5.91
C LEU A 63 2.77 -0.88 4.92
N ALA A 64 3.37 -0.80 3.73
CA ALA A 64 2.88 0.08 2.66
C ALA A 64 1.56 -0.45 2.07
N GLY A 65 1.42 -1.76 1.92
CA GLY A 65 0.17 -2.42 1.52
C GLY A 65 -1.00 -2.11 2.44
N LEU A 66 -0.74 -2.18 3.74
CA LEU A 66 -1.72 -1.90 4.79
C LEU A 66 -2.06 -0.40 4.87
N LEU A 67 -1.05 0.48 4.90
CA LEU A 67 -1.25 1.94 5.02
C LEU A 67 -2.01 2.51 3.82
N TRP A 68 -1.60 2.15 2.59
CA TRP A 68 -2.28 2.64 1.39
C TRP A 68 -3.65 2.00 1.21
N GLY A 69 -3.80 0.70 1.50
CA GLY A 69 -5.09 0.00 1.45
C GLY A 69 -6.11 0.55 2.46
N ALA A 70 -5.67 0.95 3.66
CA ALA A 70 -6.53 1.58 4.65
C ALA A 70 -6.84 3.05 4.33
N ALA A 71 -5.88 3.80 3.80
CA ALA A 71 -6.05 5.25 3.54
C ALA A 71 -6.82 5.56 2.24
N LEU A 72 -6.70 4.72 1.20
CA LEU A 72 -7.29 4.95 -0.13
C LEU A 72 -8.32 3.88 -0.53
N GLY A 73 -8.60 2.92 0.37
CA GLY A 73 -9.50 1.81 0.09
C GLY A 73 -9.07 1.02 -1.15
N PRO A 74 -9.94 0.83 -2.16
CA PRO A 74 -9.63 0.03 -3.33
C PRO A 74 -8.50 0.63 -4.21
N ILE A 75 -8.29 1.94 -4.17
CA ILE A 75 -7.19 2.58 -4.91
C ILE A 75 -5.84 2.22 -4.28
N GLY A 76 -5.83 2.01 -2.97
CA GLY A 76 -4.63 1.74 -2.18
C GLY A 76 -3.89 0.46 -2.56
N TRP A 77 -4.62 -0.64 -2.77
CA TRP A 77 -3.99 -1.90 -3.17
C TRP A 77 -3.56 -1.91 -4.64
N LEU A 78 -4.21 -1.13 -5.52
CA LEU A 78 -3.80 -0.97 -6.93
C LEU A 78 -2.40 -0.35 -7.04
N ILE A 79 -2.13 0.69 -6.25
CA ILE A 79 -0.82 1.36 -6.17
C ILE A 79 0.26 0.37 -5.68
N VAL A 80 -0.08 -0.43 -4.66
CA VAL A 80 0.83 -1.42 -4.07
C VAL A 80 1.13 -2.54 -5.05
N ALA A 81 0.12 -3.00 -5.80
CA ALA A 81 0.26 -4.00 -6.86
C ALA A 81 1.22 -3.55 -7.96
N LEU A 82 1.15 -2.28 -8.38
CA LEU A 82 2.02 -1.70 -9.41
C LEU A 82 3.41 -1.27 -8.90
N SER A 83 3.61 -1.15 -7.58
CA SER A 83 4.87 -0.65 -7.00
C SER A 83 6.06 -1.60 -7.23
N LYS A 84 7.27 -1.08 -7.45
CA LYS A 84 8.48 -1.92 -7.63
C LYS A 84 8.74 -2.79 -6.38
N SER A 85 9.10 -4.06 -6.60
CA SER A 85 9.45 -4.98 -5.51
C SER A 85 10.68 -4.47 -4.75
N GLY A 86 10.71 -4.71 -3.44
CA GLY A 86 11.83 -4.28 -2.58
C GLY A 86 13.03 -5.23 -2.62
N PHE A 87 13.00 -6.29 -3.43
CA PHE A 87 14.08 -7.26 -3.50
C PHE A 87 15.29 -6.69 -4.24
N VAL A 88 16.49 -7.08 -3.78
CA VAL A 88 17.77 -6.72 -4.41
C VAL A 88 18.36 -7.98 -5.03
N GLU A 89 18.66 -7.94 -6.32
CA GLU A 89 19.31 -9.04 -7.02
C GLU A 89 20.80 -9.13 -6.66
N CYS A 90 21.28 -10.35 -6.44
CA CYS A 90 22.69 -10.58 -6.18
C CYS A 90 23.52 -10.35 -7.46
N PRO A 91 24.57 -9.52 -7.45
CA PRO A 91 25.37 -9.23 -8.63
C PRO A 91 26.24 -10.40 -9.12
N ASP A 92 26.51 -11.39 -8.27
CA ASP A 92 27.36 -12.54 -8.63
C ASP A 92 26.54 -13.76 -9.07
N CYS A 93 25.36 -14.00 -8.51
CA CYS A 93 24.54 -15.18 -8.83
C CYS A 93 23.13 -14.88 -9.37
N GLY A 94 22.72 -13.62 -9.44
CA GLY A 94 21.42 -13.18 -9.95
C GLY A 94 20.22 -13.43 -9.03
N GLN A 95 20.37 -14.18 -7.93
CA GLN A 95 19.23 -14.53 -7.06
C GLN A 95 18.71 -13.32 -6.26
N PRO A 96 17.37 -13.20 -6.07
CA PRO A 96 16.78 -12.13 -5.28
C PRO A 96 17.08 -12.32 -3.79
N ASN A 97 17.45 -11.23 -3.12
CA ASN A 97 17.68 -11.19 -1.69
C ASN A 97 16.81 -10.11 -1.05
N ALA A 98 16.51 -10.27 0.24
CA ALA A 98 15.82 -9.25 1.01
C ALA A 98 16.60 -7.92 0.95
N PRO A 99 15.92 -6.76 0.96
CA PRO A 99 16.59 -5.46 0.89
C PRO A 99 17.60 -5.21 2.02
N SER A 100 17.40 -5.86 3.17
CA SER A 100 18.29 -5.80 4.34
C SER A 100 19.38 -6.89 4.37
N ALA A 101 19.47 -7.76 3.37
CA ALA A 101 20.44 -8.85 3.34
C ALA A 101 21.87 -8.30 3.16
N LYS A 102 22.75 -8.57 4.14
CA LYS A 102 24.19 -8.29 4.02
C LYS A 102 24.91 -9.35 3.20
N VAL A 103 24.48 -10.60 3.31
CA VAL A 103 25.08 -11.76 2.65
C VAL A 103 24.02 -12.47 1.83
N CYS A 104 24.37 -12.90 0.62
CA CYS A 104 23.51 -13.65 -0.26
C CYS A 104 23.24 -15.05 0.32
N ARG A 105 21.97 -15.43 0.41
CA ARG A 105 21.57 -16.75 0.94
C ARG A 105 21.93 -17.93 0.03
N HIS A 106 22.22 -17.67 -1.24
CA HIS A 106 22.51 -18.72 -2.23
C HIS A 106 24.02 -18.94 -2.45
N CYS A 107 24.79 -17.86 -2.64
CA CYS A 107 26.22 -17.96 -2.95
C CYS A 107 27.14 -17.48 -1.81
N GLY A 108 26.59 -16.92 -0.73
CA GLY A 108 27.37 -16.47 0.42
C GLY A 108 28.17 -15.17 0.22
N VAL A 109 28.05 -14.49 -0.94
CA VAL A 109 28.74 -13.21 -1.15
C VAL A 109 28.09 -12.08 -0.36
N ASP A 110 28.90 -11.14 0.13
CA ASP A 110 28.40 -9.87 0.65
C ASP A 110 27.76 -9.05 -0.48
N VAL A 111 26.44 -8.92 -0.45
CA VAL A 111 25.64 -8.31 -1.54
C VAL A 111 25.93 -6.81 -1.66
N ARG A 112 26.26 -6.13 -0.54
CA ARG A 112 26.58 -4.69 -0.53
C ARG A 112 27.98 -4.44 -1.05
N ARG A 113 28.97 -5.21 -0.61
CA ARG A 113 30.33 -5.08 -1.14
C ARG A 113 30.36 -5.45 -2.62
N ALA A 114 29.63 -6.48 -3.02
CA ALA A 114 29.61 -6.92 -4.40
C ALA A 114 28.94 -5.91 -5.35
N SER A 115 27.92 -5.18 -4.88
CA SER A 115 27.26 -4.13 -5.66
C SER A 115 28.12 -2.86 -5.79
N GLN A 116 28.95 -2.54 -4.80
CA GLN A 116 29.85 -1.37 -4.83
C GLN A 116 31.13 -1.57 -5.67
N ARG A 117 31.35 -2.76 -6.24
CA ARG A 117 32.53 -3.03 -7.08
C ARG A 117 32.41 -2.30 -8.41
N SER A 118 33.44 -1.52 -8.77
CA SER A 118 33.52 -0.89 -10.09
C SER A 118 33.56 -1.94 -11.20
N GLU A 119 33.01 -1.62 -12.38
CA GLU A 119 33.04 -2.51 -13.55
C GLU A 119 34.45 -3.00 -13.88
N ARG A 120 35.44 -2.10 -13.78
CA ARG A 120 36.86 -2.44 -13.96
C ARG A 120 37.33 -3.55 -13.02
N SER A 121 36.88 -3.55 -11.77
CA SER A 121 37.24 -4.57 -10.79
C SER A 121 36.51 -5.90 -11.00
N ARG A 122 35.33 -5.89 -11.62
CA ARG A 122 34.62 -7.11 -12.03
C ARG A 122 35.34 -7.78 -13.19
N LEU A 123 35.59 -7.03 -14.27
CA LEU A 123 36.30 -7.52 -15.46
C LEU A 123 37.66 -8.12 -15.12
N LYS A 124 38.46 -7.46 -14.26
CA LYS A 124 39.76 -7.97 -13.83
C LYS A 124 39.66 -9.30 -13.06
N ARG A 125 38.58 -9.51 -12.30
CA ARG A 125 38.36 -10.74 -11.54
C ARG A 125 37.97 -11.89 -12.48
N ASP A 126 37.12 -11.60 -13.47
CA ASP A 126 36.69 -12.58 -14.47
C ASP A 126 37.87 -13.03 -15.33
N ASP A 127 38.72 -12.09 -15.76
CA ASP A 127 39.96 -12.36 -16.51
C ASP A 127 41.02 -13.14 -15.71
N TRP A 128 41.06 -12.94 -14.39
CA TRP A 128 41.92 -13.76 -13.54
C TRP A 128 41.33 -15.16 -13.30
N ALA A 129 40.01 -15.28 -13.23
CA ALA A 129 39.31 -16.55 -13.04
C ALA A 129 39.26 -17.43 -14.30
N SER A 130 39.37 -16.85 -15.50
CA SER A 130 39.59 -17.61 -16.74
C SER A 130 41.00 -18.18 -16.79
N ARG A 131 42.03 -17.35 -16.55
CA ARG A 131 43.45 -17.77 -16.57
C ARG A 131 43.83 -18.87 -15.60
N LYS A 132 43.08 -19.07 -14.51
CA LYS A 132 43.32 -20.15 -13.56
C LYS A 132 42.74 -21.50 -13.98
N ARG A 133 41.85 -21.49 -14.97
CA ARG A 133 41.13 -22.67 -15.44
C ARG A 133 41.88 -23.38 -16.57
N ASP A 134 42.78 -22.67 -17.23
CA ASP A 134 43.75 -23.14 -18.21
C ASP A 134 45.04 -23.63 -17.51
#